data_AF-A0A0D1XPA2-F1
#
_entry.id   AF-A0A0D1XPA2-F1
#
_cell.length_a   1.000
_cell.length_b   1.000
_cell.length_c   1.000
_cell.angle_alpha   90.00
_cell.angle_beta   90.00
_cell.angle_gamma   90.00
#
_symmetry.space_group_name_H-M   'P 1'
#
loop_
_entity.id
_entity.type
_entity.pdbx_description
1 polymer ?
#
loop_
_entity_poly.entity_id
_entity_poly.type
_entity_poly.pdbx_seq_one_letter_code
_entity_poly.pdbx_strand_id
1 'polypeptide(L)' 'MTPQQAESLRKESEELKQGVDQALNQRTPEQKKRDLDKLVENAHRLLGKYNKRKGVNHQNLP' A
#
# COMPACT_ATOMS: atom_id res chain seq x y z
N MET A 1 -11.67 13.16 7.62
CA MET A 1 -11.61 11.71 7.28
C MET A 1 -12.75 11.01 8.00
N THR A 2 -13.60 10.28 7.29
CA THR A 2 -14.79 9.64 7.87
C THR A 2 -14.46 8.24 8.42
N PRO A 3 -15.27 7.68 9.33
CA PRO A 3 -15.06 6.32 9.86
C PRO A 3 -14.98 5.25 8.76
N GLN A 4 -15.85 5.34 7.75
CA GLN A 4 -15.86 4.43 6.60
C GLN A 4 -14.58 4.54 5.74
N GLN A 5 -14.01 5.74 5.63
CA GLN A 5 -12.72 5.94 4.95
C GLN A 5 -11.55 5.39 5.76
N ALA A 6 -11.60 5.49 7.09
CA ALA A 6 -10.60 4.91 7.98
C ALA A 6 -10.61 3.38 7.92
N GLU A 7 -11.80 2.78 7.93
CA GLU A 7 -11.97 1.33 7.78
C GLU A 7 -11.47 0.83 6.42
N SER A 8 -11.77 1.56 5.34
CA SER A 8 -11.28 1.22 4.00
C SER A 8 -9.74 1.22 3.93
N LEU A 9 -9.09 2.26 4.48
CA LEU A 9 -7.62 2.33 4.50
C LEU A 9 -7.00 1.26 5.40
N ARG A 10 -7.67 0.92 6.52
CA ARG A 10 -7.24 -0.16 7.41
C ARG A 10 -7.29 -1.50 6.68
N LYS A 11 -8.38 -1.78 5.96
CA LYS A 11 -8.51 -3.00 5.15
C LYS A 11 -7.45 -3.08 4.05
N GLU A 12 -7.27 -2.01 3.27
CA GLU A 12 -6.23 -1.94 2.24
C GLU A 12 -4.81 -2.15 2.85
N SER A 13 -4.57 -1.66 4.06
CA SER A 13 -3.31 -1.89 4.79
C SER A 13 -3.13 -3.34 5.27
N GLU A 14 -4.20 -4.00 5.70
CA GLU A 14 -4.14 -5.42 6.11
C GLU A 14 -3.91 -6.34 4.91
N GLU A 15 -4.54 -6.04 3.77
CA GLU A 15 -4.32 -6.75 2.50
C GLU A 15 -2.87 -6.61 2.02
N LEU A 16 -2.26 -5.42 2.16
CA LEU A 16 -0.84 -5.22 1.89
C LEU A 16 0.05 -6.06 2.80
N LYS A 17 -0.25 -6.11 4.10
CA LYS A 17 0.51 -6.92 5.07
C LYS A 17 0.48 -8.41 4.69
N GLN A 18 -0.71 -8.93 4.40
CA GLN A 18 -0.88 -10.32 3.95
C GLN A 18 -0.13 -10.60 2.65
N GLY A 19 -0.17 -9.67 1.70
CA GLY A 19 0.56 -9.78 0.44
C GLY A 19 2.08 -9.85 0.65
N VAL A 20 2.64 -9.08 1.60
CA VAL A 20 4.07 -9.17 1.95
C VAL A 20 4.40 -10.55 2.49
N ASP A 21 3.62 -11.08 3.43
CA ASP A 21 3.82 -12.42 3.97
C ASP A 21 3.76 -13.48 2.85
N GLN A 22 2.83 -13.34 1.90
CA GLN A 22 2.75 -14.24 0.73
C GLN A 22 3.93 -14.09 -0.23
N ALA A 23 4.40 -12.87 -0.48
CA ALA A 23 5.55 -12.60 -1.35
C ALA A 23 6.85 -13.17 -0.74
N LEU A 24 7.01 -13.07 0.58
CA LEU A 24 8.16 -13.64 1.29
C LEU A 24 8.18 -15.17 1.25
N ASN A 25 7.02 -15.81 1.19
CA ASN A 25 6.85 -17.26 1.09
C ASN A 25 6.97 -17.81 -0.36
N GLN A 26 7.23 -16.96 -1.37
CA GLN A 26 7.39 -17.43 -2.75
C GLN A 26 8.65 -18.28 -2.92
N ARG A 27 8.53 -19.34 -3.71
CA ARG A 27 9.62 -20.31 -3.95
C ARG A 27 10.75 -19.76 -4.82
N THR A 28 10.47 -18.81 -5.72
CA THR A 28 11.48 -18.28 -6.65
C THR A 28 11.77 -16.80 -6.37
N PRO A 29 13.04 -16.38 -6.46
CA PRO A 29 13.44 -14.98 -6.31
C PRO A 29 12.74 -14.04 -7.29
N GLU A 30 12.47 -14.49 -8.52
CA GLU A 30 11.85 -13.68 -9.57
C GLU A 30 10.37 -13.41 -9.27
N GLN A 31 9.66 -14.42 -8.77
CA GLN A 31 8.26 -14.29 -8.36
C GLN A 31 8.15 -13.42 -7.11
N LYS A 32 9.03 -13.64 -6.14
CA LYS A 32 9.15 -12.79 -4.94
C LYS A 32 9.39 -11.33 -5.30
N LYS A 33 10.31 -11.05 -6.22
CA LYS A 33 10.61 -9.69 -6.68
C LYS A 33 9.39 -9.05 -7.34
N ARG A 34 8.74 -9.75 -8.28
CA ARG A 34 7.54 -9.25 -8.96
C ARG A 34 6.40 -8.95 -7.98
N ASP A 35 6.19 -9.80 -6.98
CA ASP A 35 5.11 -9.63 -6.02
C ASP A 35 5.43 -8.50 -5.02
N LEU A 36 6.69 -8.35 -4.60
CA LEU A 36 7.15 -7.21 -3.80
C LEU A 36 7.03 -5.87 -4.57
N ASP A 37 7.40 -5.83 -5.85
CA ASP A 37 7.27 -4.63 -6.68
C ASP A 37 5.80 -4.16 -6.78
N LYS A 38 4.86 -5.10 -6.96
CA LYS A 38 3.42 -4.80 -6.94
C LYS A 38 2.94 -4.28 -5.58
N LEU A 39 3.47 -4.82 -4.49
CA LEU A 39 3.12 -4.36 -3.13
C LEU A 39 3.61 -2.94 -2.87
N VAL A 40 4.80 -2.58 -3.35
CA VAL A 40 5.33 -1.23 -3.27
C VAL A 40 4.44 -0.25 -4.05
N GLU A 41 4.01 -0.60 -5.27
CA GLU A 41 3.09 0.25 -6.05
C GLU A 41 1.77 0.47 -5.30
N ASN A 42 1.19 -0.59 -4.75
CA ASN A 42 -0.05 -0.53 -4.00
C ASN A 42 0.10 0.30 -2.71
N ALA A 43 1.24 0.18 -2.01
CA ALA A 43 1.55 0.99 -0.83
C ALA A 43 1.68 2.48 -1.17
N HIS A 44 2.35 2.83 -2.27
CA HIS A 44 2.42 4.22 -2.75
C HIS A 44 1.05 4.79 -3.10
N ARG A 45 0.19 3.99 -3.76
CA ARG A 45 -1.20 4.38 -4.04
C ARG A 45 -2.00 4.60 -2.75
N LEU A 46 -1.85 3.71 -1.76
CA LEU A 46 -2.53 3.84 -0.47
C LEU A 46 -2.08 5.10 0.28
N LEU A 47 -0.78 5.37 0.31
CA LEU A 47 -0.20 6.58 0.90
C LEU A 47 -0.71 7.84 0.18
N GLY A 48 -0.79 7.82 -1.15
CA GLY A 48 -1.39 8.91 -1.93
C GLY A 48 -2.86 9.17 -1.57
N LYS A 49 -3.66 8.10 -1.43
CA LYS A 49 -5.06 8.19 -0.97
C LYS A 49 -5.16 8.75 0.46
N TYR A 50 -4.25 8.37 1.35
CA TYR A 50 -4.21 8.87 2.73
C TYR A 50 -3.86 10.37 2.76
N ASN A 51 -2.79 10.78 2.07
CA ASN A 51 -2.33 12.17 2.03
C ASN A 51 -3.37 13.11 1.40
N LYS A 52 -3.99 12.69 0.29
CA LYS A 52 -5.09 13.44 -0.34
C LYS A 52 -6.28 13.60 0.59
N ARG A 53 -6.59 12.59 1.42
CA ARG A 53 -7.70 12.63 2.39
C ARG A 53 -7.38 13.43 3.66
N LYS A 54 -6.10 13.60 4.01
CA LYS A 54 -5.65 14.51 5.07
C LYS A 54 -5.50 15.96 4.63
N GLY A 55 -5.73 16.27 3.35
CA GLY A 55 -5.54 17.63 2.82
C GLY A 55 -4.07 18.00 2.64
N VAL A 56 -3.15 17.03 2.72
CA VAL A 56 -1.73 17.25 2.39
C VAL A 56 -1.64 17.19 0.87
N ASN A 57 -1.78 18.37 0.24
CA ASN A 57 -1.49 18.52 -1.17
C ASN A 57 -0.04 18.07 -1.40
N HIS A 58 0.13 17.08 -2.27
CA HIS A 58 1.43 16.67 -2.81
C HIS A 58 1.90 17.73 -3.83
N GLN A 59 1.96 19.00 -3.41
CA GLN A 59 2.66 20.07 -4.09
C GLN A 59 3.86 20.40 -3.19
N ASN A 60 5.07 20.19 -3.70
CA ASN A 60 6.37 20.29 -3.03
C ASN A 60 6.78 19.12 -2.13
N LEU A 61 7.38 18.11 -2.76
CA LEU A 61 8.64 17.57 -2.26
C LEU A 61 9.74 18.04 -3.24
N PRO A 62 10.82 18.70 -2.78
CA PRO A 62 11.99 18.99 -3.61
C PRO A 62 12.70 17.71 -4.07
#